data_AF-A0A7W1H8A9-F1
#
_entry.id   AF-A0A7W1H8A9-F1
#
_cell.length_a   1.000
_cell.length_b   1.000
_cell.length_c   1.000
_cell.angle_alpha   90.00
_cell.angle_beta   90.00
_cell.angle_gamma   90.00
#
_symmetry.space_group_name_H-M   'P 1'
#
loop_
_entity.id
_entity.type
_entity.pdbx_description
1 polymer ?
#
loop_
_entity_poly.entity_id
_entity_poly.type
_entity_poly.pdbx_seq_one_letter_code
_entity_poly.pdbx_strand_id
1 'polypeptide(L)'
;MFRSLSRKRRFGFTLVEVLVTTVVIGVLAAVVLPALAKQTSAADPARIASDLNNIKLGVEVFSQNLRPDYPGDLEDLVNQPQFVSSTPSSTTDDFALDGFQYANQSLWNGPYLAQALPAGATLSGSTTLRAGAAGFYENDLKICDITSSTLCAEVAATGGPGAFVTVQLNGLSVTEANGVDVMLDGSPANSTTGLFRYSVSGTATGFYYMIPYAP
;
A
#
# COMPACT_ATOMS: atom_id res chain seq x y z
N MET A 1 -39.84 64.09 -21.56
CA MET A 1 -38.37 64.00 -21.80
C MET A 1 -38.03 62.52 -22.03
N PHE A 2 -37.93 62.08 -23.28
CA PHE A 2 -37.68 60.65 -23.61
C PHE A 2 -36.17 60.42 -23.76
N ARG A 3 -35.58 59.64 -22.84
CA ARG A 3 -34.18 59.19 -22.92
C ARG A 3 -34.08 58.01 -23.89
N SER A 4 -33.36 58.20 -24.99
CA SER A 4 -32.99 57.12 -25.90
C SER A 4 -31.95 56.21 -25.24
N LEU A 5 -32.33 54.97 -24.94
CA LEU A 5 -31.42 53.92 -24.49
C LEU A 5 -30.72 53.32 -25.72
N SER A 6 -29.47 53.71 -25.93
CA SER A 6 -28.61 53.13 -26.97
C SER A 6 -28.44 51.64 -26.71
N ARG A 7 -29.11 50.81 -27.54
CA ARG A 7 -29.03 49.34 -27.47
C ARG A 7 -27.64 48.92 -27.96
N LYS A 8 -26.72 48.67 -27.02
CA LYS A 8 -25.44 48.01 -27.33
C LYS A 8 -25.73 46.72 -28.09
N ARG A 9 -25.28 46.64 -29.35
CA ARG A 9 -25.36 45.41 -30.15
C ARG A 9 -24.54 44.34 -29.42
N ARG A 10 -25.20 43.28 -28.97
CA ARG A 10 -24.52 42.09 -28.47
C ARG A 10 -23.96 41.36 -29.68
N PHE A 11 -22.65 41.30 -29.81
CA PHE A 11 -21.99 40.43 -30.77
C PHE A 11 -22.10 39.00 -30.22
N GLY A 12 -22.80 38.12 -30.95
CA GLY A 12 -22.88 36.70 -30.65
C GLY A 12 -21.75 35.95 -31.34
N PHE A 13 -21.35 34.82 -30.78
CA PHE A 13 -20.42 33.90 -31.43
C PHE A 13 -21.00 33.41 -32.74
N THR A 14 -20.17 33.36 -33.79
CA THR A 14 -20.58 32.78 -35.06
C THR A 14 -20.66 31.26 -34.94
N LEU A 15 -21.54 30.62 -35.71
CA LEU A 15 -21.64 29.15 -35.74
C LEU A 15 -20.28 28.53 -36.14
N VAL A 16 -19.56 29.20 -37.04
CA VAL A 16 -18.23 28.79 -37.50
C VAL A 16 -17.20 28.83 -36.37
N GLU A 17 -17.24 29.83 -35.49
CA GLU A 17 -16.35 29.88 -34.31
C GLU A 17 -16.56 28.71 -33.37
N VAL A 18 -17.82 28.36 -33.09
CA VAL A 18 -18.14 27.22 -32.23
C VAL A 18 -17.76 25.89 -32.89
N LEU A 19 -17.91 25.79 -34.21
CA LEU A 19 -17.52 24.59 -34.97
C LEU A 19 -16.01 24.37 -34.96
N VAL A 20 -15.22 25.40 -35.30
CA VAL A 20 -13.75 25.28 -35.31
C VAL A 20 -13.21 25.03 -33.90
N THR A 21 -13.72 25.72 -32.88
CA THR A 21 -13.25 25.54 -31.50
C THR A 21 -13.54 24.14 -30.95
N THR A 22 -14.74 23.60 -31.19
CA THR A 22 -15.06 22.23 -30.74
C THR A 22 -14.24 21.17 -31.46
N VAL A 23 -13.92 21.36 -32.74
CA VAL A 23 -12.99 20.50 -33.48
C VAL A 23 -11.58 20.57 -32.88
N VAL A 24 -11.06 21.78 -32.61
CA VAL A 24 -9.72 21.94 -32.01
C VAL A 24 -9.66 21.32 -30.61
N ILE A 25 -10.66 21.55 -29.76
CA ILE A 25 -10.73 20.93 -28.42
C ILE A 25 -10.83 19.41 -28.54
N GLY A 26 -11.60 18.88 -29.49
CA GLY A 26 -11.70 17.44 -29.74
C GLY A 26 -10.37 16.79 -30.13
N VAL A 27 -9.60 17.44 -31.00
CA VAL A 27 -8.26 16.98 -31.39
C VAL A 27 -7.28 17.02 -30.21
N LEU A 28 -7.27 18.12 -29.45
CA LEU A 28 -6.41 18.22 -28.26
C LEU A 28 -6.76 17.18 -27.20
N ALA A 29 -8.06 16.97 -26.93
CA ALA A 29 -8.53 15.97 -25.98
C ALA A 29 -8.11 14.55 -26.41
N ALA A 30 -8.20 14.21 -27.71
CA ALA A 30 -7.81 12.91 -28.22
C ALA A 30 -6.33 12.56 -27.98
N VAL A 31 -5.44 13.56 -27.98
CA VAL A 31 -4.00 13.37 -27.72
C VAL A 31 -3.69 13.35 -26.22
N VAL A 32 -4.39 14.16 -25.42
CA VAL A 32 -4.12 14.31 -23.98
C VAL A 32 -4.71 13.16 -23.16
N LEU A 33 -5.91 12.67 -23.50
CA LEU A 33 -6.61 11.65 -22.72
C LEU A 33 -5.82 10.34 -22.54
N PRO A 34 -5.15 9.77 -23.57
CA PRO A 34 -4.34 8.55 -23.40
C PRO A 34 -3.14 8.76 -22.48
N ALA A 35 -2.51 9.95 -22.53
CA ALA A 35 -1.37 10.26 -21.68
C ALA A 35 -1.80 10.44 -20.21
N LEU A 36 -2.92 11.12 -19.98
CA LEU A 36 -3.48 11.31 -18.65
C LEU A 36 -3.95 9.97 -18.03
N ALA A 37 -4.59 9.11 -18.81
CA ALA A 37 -5.01 7.78 -18.35
C ALA A 37 -3.83 6.91 -17.88
N LYS A 38 -2.67 6.99 -18.57
CA LYS A 38 -1.44 6.29 -18.19
C LYS A 38 -0.81 6.85 -16.92
N GLN A 39 -0.85 8.17 -16.72
CA GLN A 39 -0.32 8.79 -15.49
C GLN A 39 -1.18 8.48 -14.27
N THR A 40 -2.50 8.36 -14.43
CA THR A 40 -3.38 7.96 -13.32
C THR A 40 -3.30 6.47 -13.00
N SER A 41 -2.80 5.63 -13.91
CA SER A 41 -2.71 4.17 -13.71
C SER A 41 -1.36 3.69 -13.21
N ALA A 42 -0.28 4.46 -13.39
CA ALA A 42 1.04 4.07 -12.93
C ALA A 42 1.14 4.20 -11.41
N ALA A 43 1.51 3.13 -10.72
CA ALA A 43 1.96 3.22 -9.33
C ALA A 43 3.14 4.19 -9.24
N ASP A 44 3.14 5.10 -8.25
CA ASP A 44 4.28 5.97 -7.97
C ASP A 44 5.26 5.21 -7.06
N PRO A 45 6.39 4.70 -7.60
CA PRO A 45 7.29 3.88 -6.81
C PRO A 45 7.95 4.66 -5.67
N ALA A 46 8.12 5.98 -5.82
CA ALA A 46 8.69 6.82 -4.78
C ALA A 46 7.73 6.95 -3.59
N ARG A 47 6.43 7.08 -3.87
CA ARG A 47 5.40 7.09 -2.83
C ARG A 47 5.34 5.75 -2.10
N ILE A 48 5.30 4.63 -2.84
CA ILE A 48 5.25 3.29 -2.24
C ILE A 48 6.48 3.04 -1.36
N ALA A 49 7.67 3.40 -1.83
CA ALA A 49 8.90 3.28 -1.06
C ALA A 49 8.86 4.13 0.22
N SER A 50 8.34 5.36 0.16
CA SER A 50 8.16 6.20 1.34
C SER A 50 7.17 5.59 2.34
N ASP A 51 6.04 5.08 1.86
CA ASP A 51 5.00 4.46 2.69
C ASP A 51 5.55 3.19 3.39
N LEU A 52 6.28 2.33 2.66
CA LEU A 52 6.93 1.15 3.21
C LEU A 52 7.99 1.47 4.28
N ASN A 53 8.78 2.52 4.08
CA ASN A 53 9.73 2.97 5.09
C ASN A 53 9.03 3.51 6.35
N ASN A 54 7.91 4.22 6.20
CA ASN A 54 7.10 4.66 7.35
C ASN A 54 6.52 3.48 8.11
N ILE A 55 6.02 2.45 7.40
CA ILE A 55 5.53 1.21 8.01
C ILE A 55 6.66 0.51 8.78
N LYS A 56 7.84 0.37 8.17
CA LYS A 56 9.04 -0.21 8.82
C LYS A 56 9.35 0.46 10.16
N LEU A 57 9.44 1.78 10.15
CA LEU A 57 9.71 2.56 11.35
C LEU A 57 8.62 2.36 12.40
N GLY A 58 7.35 2.29 11.98
CA GLY A 58 6.23 1.99 12.87
C GLY A 58 6.36 0.62 13.53
N VAL A 59 6.68 -0.43 12.76
CA VAL A 59 6.90 -1.80 13.26
C VAL A 59 8.09 -1.85 14.24
N GLU A 60 9.20 -1.18 13.91
CA GLU A 60 10.39 -1.13 14.77
C GLU A 60 10.13 -0.40 16.10
N VAL A 61 9.36 0.69 16.09
CA VAL A 61 9.00 1.42 17.32
C VAL A 61 7.96 0.64 18.13
N PHE A 62 6.98 0.02 17.48
CA PHE A 62 6.01 -0.87 18.13
C PHE A 62 6.75 -1.99 18.87
N SER A 63 7.64 -2.70 18.18
CA SER A 63 8.35 -3.84 18.77
C SER A 63 9.30 -3.43 19.88
N GLN A 64 9.86 -2.22 19.85
CA GLN A 64 10.66 -1.68 20.96
C GLN A 64 9.82 -1.39 22.21
N ASN A 65 8.59 -0.93 22.04
CA ASN A 65 7.70 -0.60 23.16
C ASN A 65 7.02 -1.83 23.76
N LEU A 66 6.60 -2.78 22.91
CA LEU A 66 5.86 -3.98 23.31
C LEU A 66 6.71 -5.26 23.33
N ARG A 67 8.05 -5.15 23.39
CA ARG A 67 8.96 -6.33 23.40
C ARG A 67 8.44 -7.46 24.28
N PRO A 68 8.44 -8.72 23.82
CA PRO A 68 8.99 -9.22 22.55
C PRO A 68 8.02 -9.13 21.35
N ASP A 69 6.86 -8.49 21.53
CA ASP A 69 5.78 -8.57 20.55
C ASP A 69 6.03 -7.68 19.32
N TYR A 70 5.50 -8.11 18.18
CA TYR A 70 5.47 -7.35 16.91
C TYR A 70 4.00 -7.23 16.47
N PRO A 71 3.65 -6.19 15.70
CA PRO A 71 2.27 -6.00 15.26
C PRO A 71 1.86 -7.11 14.28
N GLY A 72 0.71 -7.74 14.51
CA GLY A 72 0.12 -8.72 13.59
C GLY A 72 -0.69 -8.09 12.49
N ASP A 73 -1.26 -6.91 12.74
CA ASP A 73 -1.95 -6.13 11.73
C ASP A 73 -1.31 -4.74 11.57
N LEU A 74 -1.41 -4.16 10.37
CA LEU A 74 -1.12 -2.74 10.14
C LEU A 74 -2.04 -1.82 10.99
N GLU A 75 -3.20 -2.32 11.41
CA GLU A 75 -4.07 -1.64 12.37
C GLU A 75 -3.39 -1.41 13.72
N ASP A 76 -2.57 -2.33 14.21
CA ASP A 76 -1.94 -2.24 15.53
C ASP A 76 -0.90 -1.11 15.62
N LEU A 77 -0.47 -0.62 14.46
CA LEU A 77 0.39 0.55 14.33
C LEU A 77 -0.39 1.87 14.45
N VAL A 78 -1.71 1.86 14.32
CA VAL A 78 -2.54 3.07 14.33
C VAL A 78 -3.42 3.10 15.57
N ASN A 79 -4.10 1.99 15.85
CA ASN A 79 -4.98 1.81 16.98
C ASN A 79 -4.30 0.93 18.03
N GLN A 80 -4.66 1.13 19.29
CA GLN A 80 -4.22 0.19 20.32
C GLN A 80 -4.83 -1.18 20.00
N PRO A 81 -4.02 -2.25 19.86
CA PRO A 81 -4.55 -3.58 19.58
C PRO A 81 -5.63 -3.89 20.61
N GLN A 82 -6.80 -4.35 20.18
CA GLN A 82 -7.86 -4.75 21.09
C GLN A 82 -7.71 -6.25 21.37
N PHE A 83 -7.88 -6.66 22.62
CA PHE A 83 -7.99 -8.10 22.91
C PHE A 83 -9.23 -8.64 22.22
N VAL A 84 -9.05 -9.35 21.14
CA VAL A 84 -10.10 -10.18 20.59
C VAL A 84 -9.64 -11.59 20.84
N SER A 85 -10.41 -12.31 21.65
CA SER A 85 -10.36 -13.76 21.67
C SER A 85 -10.89 -14.28 20.33
N SER A 86 -10.23 -13.95 19.22
CA SER A 86 -10.26 -14.81 18.05
C SER A 86 -9.67 -16.11 18.55
N THR A 87 -10.49 -17.17 18.59
CA THR A 87 -9.93 -18.52 18.50
C THR A 87 -8.88 -18.45 17.39
N PRO A 88 -7.59 -18.79 17.66
CA PRO A 88 -6.56 -18.76 16.63
C PRO A 88 -7.16 -19.45 15.43
N SER A 89 -7.23 -18.74 14.30
CA SER A 89 -7.90 -19.32 13.15
C SER A 89 -7.13 -20.60 12.86
N SER A 90 -7.77 -21.76 13.02
CA SER A 90 -7.13 -23.06 12.81
C SER A 90 -6.86 -23.32 11.33
N THR A 91 -7.08 -22.32 10.49
CA THR A 91 -6.59 -22.23 9.13
C THR A 91 -5.21 -21.60 9.20
N THR A 92 -4.26 -22.19 8.48
CA THR A 92 -2.84 -21.86 8.31
C THR A 92 -2.59 -20.45 7.73
N ASP A 93 -3.23 -19.43 8.27
CA ASP A 93 -3.22 -18.05 7.81
C ASP A 93 -2.95 -17.05 8.96
N ASP A 94 -2.85 -17.53 10.21
CA ASP A 94 -2.76 -16.75 11.47
C ASP A 94 -1.67 -17.36 12.38
N PHE A 95 -0.52 -17.66 11.77
CA PHE A 95 0.67 -18.05 12.52
C PHE A 95 1.65 -16.88 12.56
N ALA A 96 1.51 -16.03 13.59
CA ALA A 96 2.61 -15.68 14.50
C ALA A 96 2.63 -14.23 15.06
N LEU A 97 1.62 -13.38 14.89
CA LEU A 97 1.68 -12.01 15.47
C LEU A 97 0.40 -11.52 16.16
N ASP A 98 -0.79 -11.94 15.72
CA ASP A 98 -2.10 -11.64 16.32
C ASP A 98 -2.72 -12.85 17.07
N GLY A 99 -2.30 -14.08 16.75
CA GLY A 99 -2.75 -15.32 17.41
C GLY A 99 -2.33 -15.53 18.88
N PHE A 100 -1.57 -14.63 19.50
CA PHE A 100 -1.28 -14.62 20.93
C PHE A 100 -1.55 -13.23 21.52
N GLN A 101 -2.09 -13.17 22.74
CA GLN A 101 -2.25 -11.91 23.47
C GLN A 101 -0.91 -11.16 23.51
N TYR A 102 -0.90 -9.91 23.05
CA TYR A 102 0.19 -8.96 23.30
C TYR A 102 0.50 -8.94 24.80
N ALA A 103 1.67 -9.44 25.20
CA ALA A 103 2.09 -9.55 26.58
C ALA A 103 2.14 -8.17 27.25
N ASN A 104 2.48 -7.14 26.48
CA ASN A 104 2.74 -5.79 26.96
C ASN A 104 1.83 -4.71 26.35
N GLN A 105 0.57 -5.04 26.02
CA GLN A 105 -0.38 -4.09 25.42
C GLN A 105 -0.54 -2.76 26.20
N SER A 106 -0.36 -2.79 27.53
CA SER A 106 -0.40 -1.59 28.38
C SER A 106 0.74 -0.59 28.10
N LEU A 107 1.81 -1.02 27.43
CA LEU A 107 2.94 -0.19 27.00
C LEU A 107 2.75 0.41 25.60
N TRP A 108 1.60 0.17 24.96
CA TRP A 108 1.28 0.77 23.68
C TRP A 108 1.20 2.30 23.81
N ASN A 109 1.99 3.00 22.98
CA ASN A 109 2.16 4.44 23.00
C ASN A 109 2.03 5.03 21.58
N GLY A 110 1.18 4.43 20.76
CA GLY A 110 0.95 4.85 19.38
C GLY A 110 0.10 6.14 19.28
N PRO A 111 -0.26 6.57 18.07
CA PRO A 111 -0.08 5.87 16.80
C PRO A 111 1.38 5.88 16.31
N TYR A 112 1.85 4.73 15.81
CA TYR A 112 3.14 4.52 15.17
C TYR A 112 3.12 4.76 13.66
N LEU A 113 1.93 4.80 13.05
CA LEU A 113 1.68 5.23 11.66
C LEU A 113 0.70 6.40 11.64
N ALA A 114 0.99 7.43 10.85
CA ALA A 114 0.14 8.61 10.73
C ALA A 114 -1.14 8.39 9.91
N GLN A 115 -1.29 7.22 9.27
CA GLN A 115 -2.39 6.94 8.37
C GLN A 115 -3.60 6.39 9.15
N ALA A 116 -4.73 7.10 9.10
CA ALA A 116 -5.96 6.61 9.67
C ALA A 116 -6.52 5.45 8.82
N LEU A 117 -6.57 4.25 9.41
CA LEU A 117 -7.31 3.12 8.88
C LEU A 117 -8.81 3.32 9.13
N PRO A 118 -9.71 2.87 8.23
CA PRO A 118 -11.15 2.97 8.47
C PRO A 118 -11.53 2.25 9.77
N ALA A 119 -12.20 2.97 10.69
CA ALA A 119 -12.75 2.40 11.91
C ALA A 119 -13.80 1.34 11.54
N GLY A 120 -13.42 0.07 11.55
CA GLY A 120 -14.19 -1.03 10.96
C GLY A 120 -13.36 -2.01 10.13
N ALA A 121 -12.05 -1.78 9.99
CA ALA A 121 -11.07 -2.77 9.57
C ALA A 121 -10.92 -3.88 10.63
N THR A 122 -12.01 -4.57 10.97
CA THR A 122 -11.98 -5.60 12.00
C THR A 122 -11.25 -6.84 11.48
N LEU A 123 -10.17 -7.21 12.16
CA LEU A 123 -9.83 -8.57 12.62
C LEU A 123 -9.92 -9.64 11.52
N SER A 124 -8.77 -10.04 10.99
CA SER A 124 -8.60 -11.13 10.01
C SER A 124 -9.29 -10.92 8.64
N GLY A 125 -9.71 -9.70 8.31
CA GLY A 125 -10.35 -9.36 7.04
C GLY A 125 -9.52 -8.39 6.22
N SER A 126 -9.20 -8.77 4.97
CA SER A 126 -8.50 -8.01 3.91
C SER A 126 -8.91 -6.53 3.85
N THR A 127 -8.34 -5.71 4.73
CA THR A 127 -8.43 -4.27 4.64
C THR A 127 -7.21 -3.81 3.87
N THR A 128 -7.47 -3.26 2.70
CA THR A 128 -6.43 -2.96 1.73
C THR A 128 -6.08 -1.48 1.82
N LEU A 129 -4.86 -1.17 2.25
CA LEU A 129 -4.35 0.20 2.24
C LEU A 129 -3.89 0.54 0.82
N ARG A 130 -4.36 1.66 0.25
CA ARG A 130 -4.00 2.02 -1.13
C ARG A 130 -2.56 2.50 -1.25
N ALA A 131 -1.73 1.69 -1.92
CA ALA A 131 -0.36 2.00 -2.30
C ALA A 131 -0.28 2.87 -3.58
N GLY A 132 -1.42 3.13 -4.25
CA GLY A 132 -1.45 3.86 -5.52
C GLY A 132 -2.70 3.55 -6.33
N ALA A 133 -2.57 3.63 -7.67
CA ALA A 133 -3.68 3.46 -8.61
C ALA A 133 -4.23 2.02 -8.66
N ALA A 134 -3.35 1.01 -8.62
CA ALA A 134 -3.72 -0.40 -8.65
C ALA A 134 -3.19 -1.20 -7.44
N GLY A 135 -2.12 -0.73 -6.79
CA GLY A 135 -1.48 -1.42 -5.68
C GLY A 135 -2.18 -1.20 -4.34
N PHE A 136 -2.16 -2.23 -3.50
CA PHE A 136 -2.59 -2.16 -2.11
C PHE A 136 -1.71 -2.99 -1.18
N TYR A 137 -1.59 -2.55 0.07
CA TYR A 137 -0.97 -3.29 1.15
C TYR A 137 -2.03 -4.16 1.84
N GLU A 138 -1.69 -5.42 2.11
CA GLU A 138 -2.48 -6.26 3.02
C GLU A 138 -2.33 -5.75 4.45
N ASN A 139 -3.40 -5.82 5.23
CA ASN A 139 -3.38 -5.46 6.64
C ASN A 139 -2.59 -6.47 7.47
N ASP A 140 -2.71 -7.74 7.12
CA ASP A 140 -2.12 -8.88 7.82
C ASP A 140 -0.60 -8.91 7.60
N LEU A 141 0.15 -8.85 8.72
CA LEU A 141 1.59 -8.91 8.76
C LEU A 141 2.03 -10.34 9.13
N LYS A 142 2.74 -10.98 8.21
CA LYS A 142 3.17 -12.37 8.36
C LYS A 142 4.66 -12.51 8.52
N ILE A 143 5.10 -13.50 9.31
CA ILE A 143 6.50 -13.93 9.33
C ILE A 143 6.71 -14.95 8.20
N CYS A 144 7.50 -14.57 7.21
CA CYS A 144 7.70 -15.38 6.00
C CYS A 144 9.17 -15.77 5.81
N ASP A 145 9.38 -17.00 5.33
CA ASP A 145 10.62 -17.40 4.65
C ASP A 145 10.34 -17.45 3.14
N ILE A 146 10.75 -16.39 2.49
CA ILE A 146 10.61 -16.20 1.04
C ILE A 146 11.70 -16.91 0.22
N THR A 147 12.58 -17.71 0.83
CA THR A 147 13.53 -18.55 0.08
C THR A 147 12.86 -19.74 -0.60
N SER A 148 11.61 -20.05 -0.24
CA SER A 148 10.83 -21.11 -0.88
C SER A 148 10.15 -20.64 -2.17
N SER A 149 9.99 -21.53 -3.16
CA SER A 149 9.23 -21.28 -4.39
C SER A 149 7.70 -21.19 -4.18
N THR A 150 7.25 -21.09 -2.94
CA THR A 150 5.85 -20.88 -2.55
C THR A 150 5.72 -19.44 -2.08
N LEU A 151 4.66 -18.74 -2.51
CA LEU A 151 4.30 -17.43 -1.96
C LEU A 151 4.30 -17.53 -0.43
N CYS A 152 5.00 -16.61 0.26
CA CYS A 152 5.23 -16.62 1.72
C CYS A 152 4.90 -17.96 2.40
N ALA A 153 5.87 -18.87 2.49
CA ALA A 153 5.69 -20.01 3.38
C ALA A 153 5.77 -19.47 4.82
N GLU A 154 4.63 -19.45 5.50
CA GLU A 154 4.55 -19.02 6.90
C GLU A 154 5.56 -19.80 7.74
N VAL A 155 6.47 -19.08 8.39
CA VAL A 155 7.44 -19.69 9.32
C VAL A 155 6.79 -19.69 10.69
N ALA A 156 6.78 -20.84 11.36
CA ALA A 156 6.31 -20.94 12.73
C ALA A 156 6.94 -19.83 13.61
N ALA A 157 6.12 -19.22 14.49
CA ALA A 157 6.40 -18.07 15.35
C ALA A 157 7.72 -18.08 16.16
N THR A 158 8.39 -19.24 16.24
CA THR A 158 9.65 -19.42 16.93
C THR A 158 10.89 -18.98 16.14
N GLY A 159 10.73 -18.42 14.93
CA GLY A 159 11.71 -17.59 14.26
C GLY A 159 13.11 -18.20 14.18
N GLY A 160 13.40 -18.96 13.11
CA GLY A 160 14.78 -19.28 12.77
C GLY A 160 15.60 -18.00 12.51
N PRO A 161 16.93 -18.03 12.66
CA PRO A 161 17.78 -16.90 12.27
C PRO A 161 17.51 -16.53 10.81
N GLY A 162 17.08 -15.28 10.57
CA GLY A 162 16.71 -14.79 9.23
C GLY A 162 15.21 -14.73 8.95
N ALA A 163 14.34 -14.87 9.94
CA ALA A 163 12.92 -14.52 9.81
C ALA A 163 12.74 -13.00 9.56
N PHE A 164 11.70 -12.64 8.81
CA PHE A 164 11.32 -11.26 8.54
C PHE A 164 9.83 -11.09 8.77
N VAL A 165 9.43 -9.98 9.37
CA VAL A 165 8.04 -9.51 9.29
C VAL A 165 7.85 -8.96 7.89
N THR A 166 6.80 -9.38 7.21
CA THR A 166 6.54 -8.99 5.84
C THR A 166 5.31 -8.13 5.71
N VAL A 167 5.42 -7.09 4.88
CA VAL A 167 4.27 -6.33 4.36
C VAL A 167 4.02 -6.83 2.95
N GLN A 168 2.86 -7.43 2.70
CA GLN A 168 2.50 -7.89 1.36
C GLN A 168 1.88 -6.74 0.56
N LEU A 169 2.36 -6.57 -0.68
CA LEU A 169 1.75 -5.70 -1.68
C LEU A 169 1.15 -6.54 -2.79
N ASN A 170 -0.08 -6.21 -3.16
CA ASN A 170 -0.82 -6.85 -4.24
C ASN A 170 -1.28 -5.79 -5.27
N GLY A 171 -1.61 -6.23 -6.48
CA GLY A 171 -2.10 -5.33 -7.55
C GLY A 171 -1.02 -4.53 -8.30
N LEU A 172 0.26 -4.82 -8.08
CA LEU A 172 1.39 -4.24 -8.82
C LEU A 172 1.78 -5.12 -10.02
N SER A 173 2.18 -4.52 -11.13
CA SER A 173 2.92 -5.22 -12.18
C SER A 173 4.39 -5.41 -11.78
N VAL A 174 5.07 -6.41 -12.37
CA VAL A 174 6.52 -6.64 -12.13
C VAL A 174 7.35 -5.40 -12.47
N THR A 175 6.98 -4.63 -13.49
CA THR A 175 7.69 -3.39 -13.85
C THR A 175 7.55 -2.33 -12.76
N GLU A 176 6.36 -2.16 -12.19
CA GLU A 176 6.13 -1.22 -11.09
C GLU A 176 6.85 -1.66 -9.82
N ALA A 177 6.79 -2.96 -9.50
CA ALA A 177 7.50 -3.55 -8.38
C ALA A 177 9.02 -3.38 -8.50
N ASN A 178 9.59 -3.58 -9.69
CA ASN A 178 11.01 -3.29 -9.94
C ASN A 178 11.35 -1.80 -9.75
N GLY A 179 10.40 -0.91 -10.07
CA GLY A 179 10.56 0.52 -9.78
C GLY A 179 10.63 0.80 -8.28
N VAL A 180 9.77 0.16 -7.48
CA VAL A 180 9.76 0.24 -6.01
C VAL A 180 11.05 -0.34 -5.43
N ASP A 181 11.46 -1.50 -5.93
CA ASP A 181 12.69 -2.18 -5.53
C ASP A 181 13.92 -1.30 -5.73
N VAL A 182 14.04 -0.66 -6.90
CA VAL A 182 15.16 0.26 -7.18
C VAL A 182 15.17 1.47 -6.25
N MET A 183 14.02 1.93 -5.78
CA MET A 183 13.94 3.02 -4.81
C MET A 183 14.35 2.59 -3.40
N LEU A 184 14.17 1.31 -3.04
CA LEU A 184 14.44 0.78 -1.70
C LEU A 184 15.82 0.15 -1.57
N ASP A 185 16.20 -0.71 -2.51
CA ASP A 185 17.40 -1.55 -2.48
C ASP A 185 18.47 -1.11 -3.50
N GLY A 186 18.14 -0.17 -4.38
CA GLY A 186 19.05 0.37 -5.38
C GLY A 186 19.02 -0.38 -6.72
N SER A 187 19.89 0.04 -7.64
CA SER A 187 19.92 -0.50 -9.01
C SER A 187 21.03 -1.54 -9.20
N PRO A 188 20.80 -2.63 -9.97
CA PRO A 188 19.55 -2.99 -10.64
C PRO A 188 18.55 -3.67 -9.71
N ALA A 189 17.28 -3.70 -10.12
CA ALA A 189 16.24 -4.39 -9.36
C ALA A 189 16.59 -5.88 -9.15
N ASN A 190 16.35 -6.42 -7.95
CA ASN A 190 16.61 -7.80 -7.58
C ASN A 190 15.44 -8.38 -6.79
N SER A 191 14.86 -9.46 -7.30
CA SER A 191 13.73 -10.14 -6.67
C SER A 191 14.07 -11.00 -5.46
N THR A 192 15.36 -11.24 -5.18
CA THR A 192 15.83 -12.36 -4.34
C THR A 192 16.63 -11.91 -3.12
N THR A 193 17.15 -10.68 -3.11
CA THR A 193 17.89 -10.09 -1.99
C THR A 193 17.43 -8.67 -1.74
N GLY A 194 17.58 -8.17 -0.52
CA GLY A 194 17.20 -6.80 -0.16
C GLY A 194 16.00 -6.76 0.79
N LEU A 195 15.46 -5.57 0.98
CA LEU A 195 14.25 -5.29 1.74
C LEU A 195 13.01 -5.60 0.91
N PHE A 196 12.98 -5.32 -0.39
CA PHE A 196 11.84 -5.58 -1.24
C PHE A 196 12.10 -6.77 -2.13
N ARG A 197 11.22 -7.77 -2.11
CA ARG A 197 11.39 -9.00 -2.89
C ARG A 197 10.05 -9.48 -3.41
N TYR A 198 10.07 -10.41 -4.36
CA TYR A 198 8.84 -11.02 -4.86
C TYR A 198 9.02 -12.49 -5.14
N SER A 199 7.94 -13.24 -4.97
CA SER A 199 7.88 -14.67 -5.27
C SER A 199 6.77 -14.94 -6.27
N VAL A 200 6.98 -15.95 -7.12
CA VAL A 200 6.03 -16.39 -8.13
C VAL A 200 5.63 -17.83 -7.85
N SER A 201 4.34 -18.09 -7.75
CA SER A 201 3.79 -19.44 -7.62
C SER A 201 2.69 -19.65 -8.66
N GLY A 202 2.99 -20.47 -9.67
CA GLY A 202 2.11 -20.62 -10.83
C GLY A 202 1.91 -19.30 -11.57
N THR A 203 0.67 -18.80 -11.60
CA THR A 203 0.31 -17.51 -12.23
C THR A 203 0.25 -16.35 -11.25
N ALA A 204 0.39 -16.60 -9.95
CA ALA A 204 0.32 -15.59 -8.91
C ALA A 204 1.71 -15.04 -8.59
N THR A 205 1.81 -13.71 -8.46
CA THR A 205 3.01 -13.00 -8.03
C THR A 205 2.67 -12.23 -6.75
N GLY A 206 3.43 -12.46 -5.69
CA GLY A 206 3.32 -11.70 -4.44
C GLY A 206 4.56 -10.85 -4.23
N PHE A 207 4.37 -9.60 -3.83
CA PHE A 207 5.45 -8.66 -3.53
C PHE A 207 5.52 -8.46 -2.01
N TYR A 208 6.72 -8.49 -1.45
CA TYR A 208 6.93 -8.51 -0.02
C TYR A 208 8.03 -7.52 0.35
N TYR A 209 7.72 -6.64 1.30
CA TYR A 209 8.71 -5.80 1.96
C TYR A 209 9.10 -6.42 3.30
N MET A 210 10.39 -6.58 3.54
CA MET A 210 10.99 -7.33 4.63
C MET A 210 11.51 -6.39 5.70
N ILE A 211 10.94 -6.54 6.89
CA ILE A 211 11.36 -5.87 8.10
C ILE A 211 12.10 -6.91 8.95
N PRO A 212 13.37 -6.65 9.33
CA PRO A 212 14.13 -7.58 10.16
C PRO A 212 13.37 -7.95 11.43
N TYR A 213 13.22 -9.25 11.68
CA TYR A 213 12.64 -9.77 12.91
C TYR A 213 13.77 -10.14 13.88
N ALA A 214 13.73 -9.54 15.07
CA ALA A 214 14.61 -9.86 16.19
C ALA A 214 13.75 -10.34 17.37
N PRO A 215 13.70 -11.66 17.63
CA PRO A 215 12.98 -12.22 18.78
C PRO A 215 13.62 -11.82 20.12
#